data_AF-A0A953TRY7-F1
#
_entry.id   AF-A0A953TRY7-F1
#
_cell.length_a   1.000
_cell.length_b   1.000
_cell.length_c   1.000
_cell.angle_alpha   90.00
_cell.angle_beta   90.00
_cell.angle_gamma   90.00
#
_symmetry.space_group_name_H-M   'P 1'
#
loop_
_entity.id
_entity.type
_entity.pdbx_description
1 polymer ?
#
loop_
_entity_poly.entity_id
_entity_poly.type
_entity_poly.pdbx_seq_one_letter_code
_entity_poly.pdbx_strand_id
1 'polypeptide(L)' 'MPSSNLANLLKLPADERAELAMALWESLSDQERESELELGPEQKAELDRRWAEHLANPESAIPWEDVRRKLRDGK' A
#
# COMPACT_ATOMS: atom_id res chain seq x y z
N MET A 1 -18.13 7.80 16.19
CA MET A 1 -18.43 6.39 16.55
C MET A 1 -18.31 5.57 15.29
N PRO A 2 -17.54 4.47 15.26
CA PRO A 2 -17.62 3.55 14.12
C PRO A 2 -19.09 3.12 13.97
N SER A 3 -19.55 3.02 12.73
CA SER A 3 -20.86 2.41 12.44
C SER A 3 -20.90 1.03 13.11
N SER A 4 -22.08 0.62 13.58
CA SER A 4 -22.26 -0.66 14.29
C SER A 4 -21.66 -1.86 13.54
N ASN A 5 -21.64 -1.79 12.21
CA ASN A 5 -20.99 -2.78 11.35
C ASN A 5 -19.46 -2.77 11.45
N LEU A 6 -18.79 -1.61 11.37
CA LEU A 6 -17.33 -1.53 11.50
C LEU A 6 -16.85 -2.00 12.88
N ALA A 7 -17.60 -1.66 13.94
CA ALA A 7 -17.29 -2.14 15.29
C ALA A 7 -17.34 -3.67 15.43
N ASN A 8 -18.13 -4.36 14.60
CA ASN A 8 -18.16 -5.82 14.57
C ASN A 8 -17.03 -6.40 13.71
N LEU A 9 -16.72 -5.80 12.56
CA LEU A 9 -15.59 -6.23 11.71
C LEU A 9 -14.24 -6.14 12.43
N LEU A 10 -14.05 -5.13 13.29
CA LEU A 10 -12.83 -4.97 14.08
C LEU A 10 -12.63 -6.06 15.15
N LYS A 11 -13.65 -6.87 15.45
CA LYS A 11 -13.56 -8.00 16.40
C LYS A 11 -13.05 -9.29 15.74
N LEU A 12 -13.02 -9.36 14.41
CA LEU A 12 -12.52 -10.54 13.70
C LEU A 12 -11.02 -10.74 13.97
N PRO A 13 -10.49 -11.98 13.87
CA PRO A 13 -9.05 -12.26 13.83
C PRO A 13 -8.27 -11.40 12.83
N ALA A 14 -6.98 -11.17 13.08
CA ALA A 14 -6.20 -10.21 12.29
C ALA A 14 -6.05 -10.61 10.81
N ASP A 15 -5.90 -11.91 10.56
CA ASP A 15 -5.91 -12.55 9.25
C ASP A 15 -7.25 -12.36 8.54
N GLU A 16 -8.37 -12.67 9.20
CA GLU A 16 -9.71 -12.47 8.63
C GLU A 16 -9.98 -11.00 8.29
N ARG A 17 -9.52 -10.06 9.14
CA ARG A 17 -9.62 -8.63 8.84
C ARG A 17 -8.78 -8.23 7.62
N ALA A 18 -7.58 -8.78 7.48
CA ALA A 18 -6.71 -8.48 6.35
C ALA A 18 -7.29 -9.03 5.04
N GLU A 19 -7.80 -10.26 5.06
CA GLU A 19 -8.51 -10.86 3.92
C GLU A 19 -9.74 -10.05 3.53
N LEU A 20 -10.58 -9.67 4.50
CA LEU A 20 -11.75 -8.85 4.24
C LEU A 20 -11.38 -7.45 3.71
N ALA A 21 -10.35 -6.81 4.25
CA ALA A 21 -9.86 -5.53 3.76
C ALA A 21 -9.42 -5.63 2.29
N MET A 22 -8.72 -6.71 1.93
CA MET A 22 -8.32 -6.96 0.55
C MET A 22 -9.53 -7.24 -0.35
N ALA A 23 -10.49 -8.06 0.10
CA ALA A 23 -11.70 -8.34 -0.67
C ALA A 23 -12.55 -7.07 -0.91
N LEU A 24 -12.66 -6.20 0.09
CA LEU A 24 -13.33 -4.90 -0.05
C LEU A 24 -12.58 -4.01 -1.05
N TRP A 25 -11.25 -3.94 -0.96
CA TRP A 25 -10.42 -3.21 -1.91
C TRP A 25 -10.55 -3.76 -3.34
N GLU A 26 -10.55 -5.07 -3.49
CA GLU A 26 -10.71 -5.81 -4.76
C GLU A 26 -12.12 -5.68 -5.36
N SER A 27 -13.12 -5.32 -4.55
CA SER A 27 -14.48 -5.08 -5.02
C SER A 27 -14.69 -3.73 -5.71
N LEU A 28 -13.80 -2.77 -5.48
CA LEU A 28 -13.85 -1.46 -6.13
C LEU A 28 -13.56 -1.58 -7.64
N SER A 29 -14.21 -0.74 -8.45
CA SER A 29 -13.82 -0.55 -9.84
C SER A 29 -12.47 0.15 -9.93
N ASP A 30 -11.81 0.04 -11.10
CA ASP A 30 -10.53 0.72 -11.33
C ASP A 30 -10.66 2.24 -11.15
N GLN A 31 -11.78 2.82 -11.60
CA GLN A 31 -12.04 4.25 -11.45
C GLN A 31 -12.17 4.68 -9.98
N GLU A 32 -12.84 3.87 -9.14
CA GLU A 32 -12.94 4.14 -7.71
C GLU A 32 -11.58 4.05 -7.04
N ARG A 33 -10.78 3.02 -7.34
CA ARG A 33 -9.41 2.91 -6.79
C ARG A 33 -8.51 4.05 -7.19
N GLU A 34 -8.56 4.46 -8.45
CA GLU A 34 -7.77 5.59 -8.97
C GLU A 34 -8.11 6.88 -8.23
N SER A 35 -9.40 7.14 -7.97
CA SER A 35 -9.83 8.34 -7.24
C SER A 35 -9.36 8.36 -5.78
N GLU A 36 -9.28 7.20 -5.12
CA GLU A 36 -8.79 7.09 -3.74
C GLU A 36 -7.25 7.19 -3.64
N LEU A 37 -6.53 7.03 -4.76
CA LEU A 37 -5.07 7.03 -4.82
C LEU A 37 -4.50 8.25 -5.57
N GLU A 38 -5.27 9.32 -5.71
CA GLU A 38 -4.79 10.55 -6.34
C GLU A 38 -3.57 11.13 -5.59
N LEU A 39 -2.43 11.13 -6.27
CA LEU A 39 -1.19 11.65 -5.71
C LEU A 39 -1.18 13.19 -5.73
N GLY A 40 -0.79 13.78 -4.60
CA GLY A 40 -0.52 15.20 -4.49
C GLY A 40 0.71 15.63 -5.30
N PRO A 41 0.89 16.94 -5.58
CA PRO A 41 2.00 17.43 -6.39
C PRO A 41 3.38 17.04 -5.84
N GLU A 42 3.57 17.11 -4.52
CA GLU A 42 4.84 16.75 -3.88
C GLU A 42 5.14 15.26 -3.96
N GLN A 43 4.12 14.40 -3.85
CA GLN A 43 4.28 12.96 -3.98
C GLN A 43 4.67 12.57 -5.41
N LYS A 44 4.03 13.19 -6.41
CA LYS A 44 4.39 13.01 -7.83
C LYS A 44 5.83 13.44 -8.08
N ALA A 45 6.21 14.62 -7.59
CA ALA A 45 7.58 15.13 -7.73
C ALA A 45 8.63 14.20 -7.09
N GLU A 46 8.33 13.61 -5.92
CA GLU A 46 9.26 12.66 -5.27
C GLU A 46 9.37 11.35 -6.06
N LEU A 47 8.27 10.84 -6.64
CA LEU A 47 8.33 9.67 -7.51
C LEU A 47 9.16 9.94 -8.76
N ASP A 48 8.96 11.08 -9.42
CA ASP A 48 9.74 11.49 -10.59
C ASP A 48 11.23 11.62 -10.24
N ARG A 49 11.56 12.22 -9.09
CA ARG A 49 12.93 12.36 -8.60
C ARG A 49 13.59 10.99 -8.39
N ARG A 50 12.91 10.07 -7.69
CA ARG A 50 13.42 8.72 -7.42
C ARG A 50 13.55 7.89 -8.69
N TRP A 51 12.63 8.06 -9.63
CA TRP A 51 12.68 7.39 -10.91
C TRP A 51 13.89 7.84 -11.73
N ALA A 52 14.12 9.15 -11.82
CA ALA A 52 15.30 9.70 -12.49
C ALA A 52 16.62 9.25 -11.84
N GLU A 53 16.67 9.23 -10.50
CA GLU A 53 17.82 8.72 -9.74
C GLU A 53 18.10 7.25 -10.05
N HIS A 54 17.06 6.40 -10.09
CA HIS A 54 17.20 4.99 -10.42
C HIS A 54 17.65 4.77 -11.87
N LEU A 55 17.13 5.54 -12.84
CA LEU A 55 17.57 5.47 -14.23
C LEU A 55 19.04 5.85 -14.40
N ALA A 56 19.52 6.85 -13.65
CA ALA A 56 20.91 7.28 -13.67
C ALA A 56 21.84 6.31 -12.93
N ASN A 57 21.36 5.68 -11.87
CA ASN A 57 22.07 4.69 -11.07
C ASN A 57 21.13 3.55 -10.63
N PRO A 58 21.03 2.44 -11.39
CA PRO A 58 20.14 1.35 -11.04
C PRO A 58 20.42 0.70 -9.68
N GLU A 59 21.68 0.74 -9.22
CA GLU A 59 22.10 0.18 -7.93
C GLU A 59 21.67 1.04 -6.72
N SER A 60 21.11 2.24 -6.96
CA SER A 60 20.50 3.07 -5.90
C SER A 60 19.26 2.44 -5.27
N ALA A 61 18.60 1.52 -5.97
CA ALA A 61 17.42 0.84 -5.46
C ALA A 61 17.80 -0.36 -4.58
N ILE A 62 16.97 -0.64 -3.59
CA ILE A 62 17.11 -1.83 -2.75
C ILE A 62 16.44 -3.02 -3.47
N PRO A 63 17.12 -4.16 -3.65
CA PRO A 63 16.50 -5.35 -4.22
C PRO A 63 15.27 -5.81 -3.41
N TRP A 64 14.22 -6.24 -4.12
CA TRP A 64 12.98 -6.68 -3.47
C TRP A 64 13.19 -7.80 -2.44
N GLU A 65 14.10 -8.74 -2.71
CA GLU A 65 14.40 -9.83 -1.77
C GLU A 65 14.97 -9.33 -0.44
N ASP A 66 15.72 -8.22 -0.45
CA ASP A 66 16.25 -7.62 0.78
C ASP A 66 15.16 -6.85 1.54
N VAL A 67 14.26 -6.17 0.82
CA VAL A 67 13.08 -5.53 1.42
C VAL A 67 12.18 -6.58 2.07
N ARG A 68 11.86 -7.65 1.34
CA ARG A 68 11.02 -8.76 1.82
C ARG A 68 11.62 -9.44 3.04
N ARG A 69 12.95 -9.64 3.06
CA ARG A 69 13.67 -10.21 4.21
C ARG A 69 13.50 -9.33 5.45
N LYS A 70 13.72 -8.02 5.33
CA LYS A 70 13.52 -7.07 6.45
C LYS A 70 12.10 -7.11 7.01
N LEU A 71 11.09 -7.10 6.13
CA LEU A 71 9.68 -7.14 6.54
C LEU A 71 9.31 -8.45 7.26
N ARG A 72 9.90 -9.58 6.84
CA ARG A 72 9.69 -10.88 7.49
C ARG A 72 10.38 -11.01 8.84
N ASP A 73 11.55 -10.40 8.98
CA ASP A 73 12.39 -10.55 10.17
C ASP A 73 11.96 -9.59 11.31
N GLY A 74 10.96 -8.74 11.07
CA GLY A 74 10.29 -7.92 12.09
C GLY A 74 11.18 -6.90 12.79
N LYS A 75 12.31 -6.52 12.17
CA LYS A 75 13.25 -5.50 12.64
C LYS A 75 13.23 -4.26 11.78
#